data_AF-A0A6A5ZG17-F1
#
_entry.id   AF-A0A6A5ZG17-F1
#
_cell.length_a   1.000
_cell.length_b   1.000
_cell.length_c   1.000
_cell.angle_alpha   90.00
_cell.angle_beta   90.00
_cell.angle_gamma   90.00
#
_symmetry.space_group_name_H-M   'P 1'
#
loop_
_entity.id
_entity.type
_entity.pdbx_description
1 polymer ?
#
loop_
_entity_poly.entity_id
_entity_poly.type
_entity_poly.pdbx_seq_one_letter_code
_entity_poly.pdbx_strand_id
1 'polypeptide(L)'
;MSQALAFSLEGFGSPVEVNLTKNLTKDQLLAFPAFEIWRDTLRQNLELQHSDKYHAFHKDPFTLRSITIQSVDWFGKKIGFVKLAAVLRNREDKQLPGIAFLRGGSVAMLMILRPKDSRDERLVVMTEQPRVPAGSLSFVEIPAGMLDDAETFSGAAAKEIEEETGFKLPRSELIDLTELALKNSKISEKSLQNAMYPSPGGSDEFIPIFLWEKELDRQEIEDLSGKLMGKRMQGEMIKLRVCDYEDLWREGARDAKTLAAWALYEGLNRAGIVQAELMKRRKKSATFSLNDGATAV
;
A
#
# COMPACT_ATOMS: atom_id res chain seq x y z
N MET A 1 31.43 6.45 23.03
CA MET A 1 30.36 7.12 23.79
C MET A 1 29.18 6.15 23.86
N SER A 2 28.63 5.90 25.05
CA SER A 2 27.43 5.08 25.20
C SER A 2 26.22 5.82 24.60
N GLN A 3 25.58 5.23 23.61
CA GLN A 3 24.36 5.79 23.04
C GLN A 3 23.22 5.73 24.05
N ALA A 4 22.42 6.80 24.15
CA ALA A 4 21.22 6.82 24.99
C ALA A 4 20.20 5.79 24.46
N LEU A 5 19.71 4.92 25.35
CA LEU A 5 18.74 3.87 25.02
C LEU A 5 17.28 4.33 25.22
N ALA A 6 17.06 5.59 25.59
CA ALA A 6 15.74 6.16 25.70
C ALA A 6 15.76 7.63 25.29
N PHE A 7 14.62 8.14 24.82
CA PHE A 7 14.41 9.56 24.57
C PHE A 7 12.95 9.96 24.82
N SER A 8 12.74 11.26 25.00
CA SER A 8 11.40 11.85 25.11
C SER A 8 10.84 12.23 23.74
N LEU A 9 9.66 11.71 23.42
CA LEU A 9 8.89 12.03 22.22
C LEU A 9 7.80 13.04 22.56
N GLU A 10 7.84 14.20 21.91
CA GLU A 10 6.91 15.30 22.13
C GLU A 10 5.67 15.21 21.22
N GLY A 11 4.62 15.97 21.57
CA GLY A 11 3.43 16.14 20.73
C GLY A 11 2.21 15.29 21.09
N PHE A 12 2.24 14.54 22.20
CA PHE A 12 1.10 13.75 22.69
C PHE A 12 0.41 14.38 23.94
N GLY A 13 0.47 15.70 24.07
CA GLY A 13 -0.02 16.45 25.24
C GLY A 13 0.91 16.36 26.46
N SER A 14 1.56 15.22 26.66
CA SER A 14 2.67 15.03 27.60
C SER A 14 3.85 14.34 26.90
N PRO A 15 5.10 14.58 27.34
CA PRO A 15 6.26 13.85 26.85
C PRO A 15 6.11 12.34 27.00
N VAL A 16 6.37 11.57 25.94
CA VAL A 16 6.25 10.10 25.89
C VAL A 16 7.65 9.48 25.89
N GLU A 17 7.94 8.60 26.84
CA GLU A 17 9.22 7.89 26.86
C GLU A 17 9.27 6.82 25.76
N VAL A 18 10.33 6.84 24.95
CA VAL A 18 10.61 5.87 23.89
C VAL A 18 11.89 5.11 24.23
N ASN A 19 11.77 3.82 24.48
CA ASN A 19 12.88 2.91 24.74
C ASN A 19 13.38 2.27 23.43
N LEU A 20 14.67 2.37 23.16
CA LEU A 20 15.33 1.91 21.94
C LEU A 20 16.07 0.58 22.15
N THR A 21 16.26 -0.17 21.07
CA THR A 21 17.23 -1.27 21.04
C THR A 21 18.66 -0.71 20.92
N LYS A 22 19.66 -1.50 21.33
CA LYS A 22 21.08 -1.07 21.33
C LYS A 22 21.62 -0.71 19.94
N ASN A 23 20.99 -1.20 18.88
CA ASN A 23 21.41 -1.03 17.50
C ASN A 23 20.57 0.01 16.72
N LEU A 24 19.78 0.86 17.40
CA LEU A 24 18.93 1.87 16.77
C LEU A 24 19.09 3.22 17.46
N THR A 25 19.38 4.28 16.70
CA THR A 25 19.42 5.66 17.23
C THR A 25 18.07 6.35 17.16
N LYS A 26 17.90 7.38 18.01
CA LYS A 26 16.75 8.29 17.96
C LYS A 26 16.57 8.85 16.54
N ASP A 27 17.63 9.39 15.96
CA ASP A 27 17.55 10.06 14.66
C ASP A 27 17.20 9.07 13.54
N GLN A 28 17.73 7.83 13.61
CA GLN A 28 17.37 6.77 12.66
C GLN A 28 15.90 6.37 12.77
N LEU A 29 15.36 6.22 13.99
CA LEU A 29 13.95 5.92 14.19
C LEU A 29 13.04 7.06 13.72
N LEU A 30 13.40 8.32 14.04
CA LEU A 30 12.62 9.48 13.65
C LEU A 30 12.67 9.74 12.14
N ALA A 31 13.74 9.33 11.46
CA ALA A 31 13.86 9.38 10.01
C ALA A 31 13.23 8.17 9.29
N PHE A 32 12.71 7.17 10.02
CA PHE A 32 12.06 6.01 9.42
C PHE A 32 10.60 6.36 9.05
N PRO A 33 10.23 6.38 7.76
CA PRO A 33 8.92 6.89 7.33
C PRO A 33 7.73 6.16 7.96
N ALA A 34 7.82 4.84 8.13
CA ALA A 34 6.76 4.05 8.76
C ALA A 34 6.50 4.48 10.22
N PHE A 35 7.56 4.77 10.98
CA PHE A 35 7.43 5.27 12.35
C PHE A 35 6.86 6.69 12.39
N GLU A 36 7.30 7.56 11.48
CA GLU A 36 6.75 8.92 11.35
C GLU A 36 5.25 8.89 11.03
N ILE A 37 4.84 8.15 10.00
CA ILE A 37 3.45 8.02 9.59
C ILE A 37 2.60 7.44 10.72
N TRP A 38 3.04 6.34 11.33
CA TRP A 38 2.32 5.71 12.46
C TRP A 38 2.16 6.68 13.63
N ARG A 39 3.24 7.37 14.03
CA ARG A 39 3.25 8.34 15.13
C ARG A 39 2.26 9.46 14.86
N ASP A 40 2.34 10.06 13.67
CA ASP A 40 1.55 11.25 13.34
C ASP A 40 0.06 10.91 13.16
N THR A 41 -0.24 9.76 12.56
CA THR A 41 -1.60 9.23 12.43
C THR A 41 -2.21 8.95 13.80
N LEU A 42 -1.46 8.28 14.69
CA LEU A 42 -1.90 7.98 16.05
C LEU A 42 -2.14 9.27 16.84
N ARG A 43 -1.23 10.23 16.77
CA ARG A 43 -1.37 11.54 17.44
C ARG A 43 -2.65 12.25 17.00
N GLN A 44 -2.90 12.34 15.70
CA GLN A 44 -4.12 12.96 15.17
C GLN A 44 -5.37 12.24 15.66
N ASN A 45 -5.37 10.90 15.67
CA ASN A 45 -6.50 10.11 16.18
C ASN A 45 -6.75 10.33 17.68
N LEU A 46 -5.69 10.38 18.49
CA LEU A 46 -5.85 10.61 19.93
C LEU A 46 -6.48 11.98 20.22
N GLU A 47 -6.18 13.00 19.40
CA GLU A 47 -6.77 14.34 19.50
C GLU A 47 -8.26 14.37 19.15
N LEU A 48 -8.75 13.44 18.32
CA LEU A 48 -10.18 13.33 18.00
C LEU A 48 -11.02 13.01 19.24
N GLN A 49 -10.45 12.31 20.23
CA GLN A 49 -11.12 12.06 21.50
C GLN A 49 -11.48 13.36 22.23
N HIS A 50 -10.73 14.44 22.01
CA HIS A 50 -10.96 15.73 22.65
C HIS A 50 -11.79 16.68 21.77
N SER A 51 -11.56 16.65 20.46
CA SER A 51 -12.19 17.57 19.51
C SER A 51 -13.56 17.11 18.98
N ASP A 52 -13.84 15.81 18.95
CA ASP A 52 -15.14 15.26 18.56
C ASP A 52 -15.92 14.74 19.77
N LYS A 53 -17.03 15.42 20.09
CA LYS A 53 -17.93 15.07 21.21
C LYS A 53 -18.64 13.72 21.03
N TYR A 54 -18.68 13.19 19.82
CA TYR A 54 -19.28 11.89 19.52
C TYR A 54 -18.25 10.75 19.43
N HIS A 55 -16.96 11.06 19.62
CA HIS A 55 -15.92 10.05 19.62
C HIS A 55 -16.17 9.00 20.72
N ALA A 56 -15.96 7.72 20.41
CA ALA A 56 -16.27 6.60 21.31
C ALA A 56 -15.59 6.72 22.69
N PHE A 57 -14.40 7.33 22.72
CA PHE A 57 -13.61 7.55 23.93
C PHE A 57 -13.63 9.01 24.45
N HIS A 58 -14.56 9.85 23.99
CA HIS A 58 -14.61 11.27 24.40
C HIS A 58 -14.72 11.47 25.92
N LYS A 59 -15.48 10.61 26.61
CA LYS A 59 -15.69 10.68 28.06
C LYS A 59 -14.47 10.29 28.89
N ASP A 60 -13.67 9.35 28.40
CA ASP A 60 -12.49 8.82 29.09
C ASP A 60 -11.37 8.54 28.06
N PRO A 61 -10.65 9.59 27.64
CA PRO A 61 -9.71 9.51 26.54
C PRO A 61 -8.46 8.71 26.90
N PHE A 62 -7.98 7.92 25.96
CA PHE A 62 -6.70 7.22 26.04
C PHE A 62 -5.54 8.18 25.75
N THR A 63 -4.44 7.98 26.47
CA THR A 63 -3.17 8.69 26.25
C THR A 63 -2.06 7.69 26.01
N LEU A 64 -1.17 7.99 25.07
CA LEU A 64 0.07 7.25 24.88
C LEU A 64 1.02 7.52 26.05
N ARG A 65 1.47 6.48 26.73
CA ARG A 65 2.32 6.57 27.94
C ARG A 65 3.78 6.29 27.63
N SER A 66 4.05 5.26 26.82
CA SER A 66 5.40 4.89 26.42
C SER A 66 5.39 4.08 25.13
N ILE A 67 6.55 4.04 24.49
CA ILE A 67 6.85 3.16 23.35
C ILE A 67 8.10 2.36 23.70
N THR A 68 8.08 1.06 23.43
CA THR A 68 9.27 0.21 23.48
C THR A 68 9.53 -0.38 22.11
N ILE A 69 10.67 -0.04 21.51
CA ILE A 69 11.15 -0.72 20.31
C ILE A 69 11.70 -2.08 20.71
N GLN A 70 11.08 -3.14 20.21
CA GLN A 70 11.40 -4.52 20.57
C GLN A 70 12.47 -5.11 19.65
N SER A 71 12.40 -4.78 18.35
CA SER A 71 13.38 -5.22 17.36
C SER A 71 13.42 -4.28 16.16
N VAL A 72 14.54 -4.31 15.44
CA VAL A 72 14.75 -3.60 14.17
C VAL A 72 15.47 -4.53 13.20
N ASP A 73 14.98 -4.58 11.97
CA ASP A 73 15.58 -5.31 10.86
C ASP A 73 16.21 -4.31 9.88
N TRP A 74 17.41 -4.61 9.39
CA TRP A 74 18.22 -3.71 8.57
C TRP A 74 18.40 -4.26 7.16
N PHE A 75 18.10 -3.44 6.15
CA PHE A 75 18.38 -3.71 4.74
C PHE A 75 19.60 -2.90 4.31
N GLY A 76 20.77 -3.49 4.53
CA GLY A 76 22.05 -2.79 4.40
C GLY A 76 22.16 -1.69 5.47
N LYS A 77 22.08 -0.42 5.05
CA LYS A 77 22.14 0.73 5.96
C LYS A 77 20.77 1.33 6.28
N LYS A 78 19.71 0.93 5.55
CA LYS A 78 18.34 1.41 5.76
C LYS A 78 17.62 0.51 6.76
N ILE A 79 16.72 1.11 7.54
CA ILE A 79 15.76 0.35 8.34
C ILE A 79 14.77 -0.30 7.37
N GLY A 80 14.61 -1.62 7.50
CA GLY A 80 13.58 -2.37 6.79
C GLY A 80 12.30 -2.41 7.62
N PHE A 81 12.38 -2.98 8.83
CA PHE A 81 11.23 -3.18 9.70
C PHE A 81 11.51 -2.78 11.16
N VAL A 82 10.47 -2.39 11.88
CA VAL A 82 10.52 -2.12 13.32
C VAL A 82 9.34 -2.81 14.01
N LYS A 83 9.62 -3.59 15.06
CA LYS A 83 8.57 -4.08 15.97
C LYS A 83 8.54 -3.22 17.22
N LEU A 84 7.36 -2.74 17.60
CA LEU A 84 7.19 -1.95 18.81
C LEU A 84 6.02 -2.42 19.68
N ALA A 85 6.05 -2.01 20.94
CA ALA A 85 4.94 -2.08 21.87
C ALA A 85 4.67 -0.68 22.44
N ALA A 86 3.49 -0.14 22.17
CA ALA A 86 2.98 1.11 22.71
C ALA A 86 2.05 0.83 23.91
N VAL A 87 2.14 1.65 24.94
CA VAL A 87 1.25 1.59 26.10
C VAL A 87 0.25 2.74 25.99
N LEU A 88 -1.00 2.44 25.67
CA LEU A 88 -2.09 3.41 25.65
C LEU A 88 -3.02 3.15 26.83
N ARG A 89 -3.21 4.16 27.69
CA ARG A 89 -4.04 4.05 28.89
C ARG A 89 -4.90 5.26 29.11
N ASN A 90 -6.13 5.04 29.57
CA ASN A 90 -7.05 6.08 30.00
C ASN A 90 -6.94 6.33 31.52
N ARG A 91 -7.88 7.07 32.12
CA ARG A 91 -7.82 7.43 33.55
C ARG A 91 -8.20 6.27 34.48
N GLU A 92 -8.94 5.30 33.96
CA GLU A 92 -9.35 4.08 34.66
C GLU A 92 -8.31 2.94 34.55
N ASP A 93 -7.10 3.22 34.05
CA ASP A 93 -6.02 2.25 33.79
C ASP A 93 -6.40 1.13 32.78
N LYS A 94 -7.47 1.32 32.01
CA LYS A 94 -7.78 0.44 30.87
C LYS A 94 -6.71 0.61 29.82
N GLN A 95 -6.31 -0.50 29.20
CA GLN A 95 -5.22 -0.55 28.23
C GLN A 95 -5.70 -1.07 26.87
N LEU A 96 -5.29 -0.41 25.78
CA LEU A 96 -5.50 -0.89 24.42
C LEU A 96 -4.33 -1.79 23.96
N PRO A 97 -4.56 -2.74 23.04
CA PRO A 97 -3.49 -3.43 22.35
C PRO A 97 -2.61 -2.41 21.60
N GLY A 98 -1.29 -2.47 21.81
CA GLY A 98 -0.35 -1.53 21.21
C GLY A 98 0.86 -2.17 20.56
N ILE A 99 0.81 -3.47 20.27
CA ILE A 99 1.86 -4.15 19.50
C ILE A 99 1.68 -3.77 18.03
N ALA A 100 2.75 -3.30 17.39
CA ALA A 100 2.75 -2.97 15.97
C ALA A 100 4.03 -3.46 15.28
N PHE A 101 3.87 -4.04 14.11
CA PHE A 101 4.92 -4.32 13.15
C PHE A 101 4.91 -3.24 12.07
N LEU A 102 5.89 -2.34 12.17
CA LEU A 102 6.07 -1.22 11.27
C LEU A 102 6.90 -1.66 10.07
N ARG A 103 6.26 -1.67 8.91
CA ARG A 103 6.86 -1.97 7.61
C ARG A 103 6.58 -0.93 6.55
N GLY A 104 5.71 0.04 6.82
CA GLY A 104 5.36 1.11 5.90
C GLY A 104 4.38 0.67 4.80
N GLY A 105 4.13 1.60 3.89
CA GLY A 105 3.18 1.41 2.80
C GLY A 105 3.74 0.57 1.66
N SER A 106 2.83 -0.09 0.95
CA SER A 106 3.09 -0.77 -0.31
C SER A 106 2.04 -0.34 -1.34
N VAL A 107 2.11 -0.88 -2.54
CA VAL A 107 1.17 -0.66 -3.64
C VAL A 107 0.80 -2.00 -4.26
N ALA A 108 -0.42 -2.12 -4.77
CA ALA A 108 -0.83 -3.27 -5.56
C ALA A 108 -1.41 -2.84 -6.91
N MET A 109 -1.28 -3.71 -7.91
CA MET A 109 -1.73 -3.43 -9.27
C MET A 109 -2.65 -4.53 -9.79
N LEU A 110 -3.90 -4.16 -10.07
CA LEU A 110 -4.80 -4.95 -10.88
C LEU A 110 -4.48 -4.68 -12.35
N MET A 111 -3.77 -5.61 -12.99
CA MET A 111 -3.40 -5.51 -14.40
C MET A 111 -4.36 -6.37 -15.23
N ILE A 112 -5.27 -5.71 -15.96
CA ILE A 112 -6.22 -6.38 -16.84
C ILE A 112 -5.75 -6.26 -18.29
N LEU A 113 -5.57 -7.40 -18.94
CA LEU A 113 -5.18 -7.51 -20.33
C LEU A 113 -6.40 -7.91 -21.16
N ARG A 114 -6.64 -7.19 -22.25
CA ARG A 114 -7.67 -7.49 -23.24
C ARG A 114 -7.02 -7.88 -24.56
N PRO A 115 -7.20 -9.11 -25.06
CA PRO A 115 -6.75 -9.47 -26.39
C PRO A 115 -7.48 -8.66 -27.48
N LYS A 116 -6.75 -8.10 -28.46
CA LYS A 116 -7.35 -7.33 -29.57
C LYS A 116 -8.36 -8.13 -30.39
N ASP A 117 -8.19 -9.44 -30.45
CA ASP A 117 -9.03 -10.37 -31.21
C ASP A 117 -10.28 -10.82 -30.42
N SER A 118 -10.42 -10.43 -29.14
CA SER A 118 -11.51 -10.88 -28.27
C SER A 118 -11.98 -9.77 -27.33
N ARG A 119 -13.16 -9.20 -27.60
CA ARG A 119 -13.67 -8.03 -26.88
C ARG A 119 -14.11 -8.31 -25.44
N ASP A 120 -14.64 -9.51 -25.21
CA ASP A 120 -15.25 -9.89 -23.93
C ASP A 120 -14.24 -10.60 -23.01
N GLU A 121 -13.12 -11.05 -23.56
CA GLU A 121 -12.07 -11.73 -22.80
C GLU A 121 -11.25 -10.73 -21.98
N ARG A 122 -11.03 -11.11 -20.71
CA ARG A 122 -10.23 -10.35 -19.75
C ARG A 122 -9.32 -11.31 -19.04
N LEU A 123 -8.03 -11.01 -19.09
CA LEU A 123 -6.98 -11.77 -18.45
C LEU A 123 -6.32 -10.90 -17.37
N VAL A 124 -5.84 -11.52 -16.30
CA VAL A 124 -5.21 -10.80 -15.18
C VAL A 124 -3.80 -11.30 -14.96
N VAL A 125 -2.85 -10.37 -14.88
CA VAL A 125 -1.47 -10.69 -14.49
C VAL A 125 -1.41 -10.93 -12.99
N MET A 126 -0.84 -12.06 -12.62
CA MET A 126 -0.53 -12.45 -11.25
C MET A 126 0.96 -12.81 -11.14
N THR A 127 1.46 -12.81 -9.92
CA THR A 127 2.80 -13.28 -9.56
C THR A 127 2.68 -14.52 -8.68
N GLU A 128 3.63 -15.44 -8.84
CA GLU A 128 3.87 -16.54 -7.91
C GLU A 128 5.25 -16.32 -7.29
N GLN A 129 5.28 -16.13 -5.97
CA GLN A 129 6.51 -15.79 -5.25
C GLN A 129 6.54 -16.35 -3.81
N PRO A 130 7.73 -16.49 -3.20
CA PRO A 130 7.84 -16.86 -1.80
C PRO A 130 7.24 -15.81 -0.86
N ARG A 131 6.29 -16.24 -0.03
CA ARG A 131 5.79 -15.48 1.12
C ARG A 131 6.11 -16.28 2.38
N VAL A 132 7.38 -16.22 2.79
CA VAL A 132 7.89 -16.90 4.00
C VAL A 132 7.06 -16.56 5.25
N PRO A 133 6.58 -15.31 5.47
CA PRO A 133 5.70 -15.01 6.60
C PRO A 133 4.38 -15.79 6.59
N ALA A 134 3.89 -16.20 5.43
CA ALA A 134 2.71 -17.05 5.27
C ALA A 134 3.05 -18.55 5.18
N GLY A 135 4.33 -18.93 5.29
CA GLY A 135 4.81 -20.30 5.16
C GLY A 135 4.68 -20.88 3.74
N SER A 136 4.60 -20.02 2.71
CA SER A 136 4.47 -20.46 1.31
C SER A 136 5.69 -20.06 0.49
N LEU A 137 6.14 -20.95 -0.40
CA LEU A 137 7.19 -20.68 -1.38
C LEU A 137 6.63 -20.41 -2.79
N SER A 138 5.32 -20.51 -2.96
CA SER A 138 4.60 -20.39 -4.23
C SER A 138 3.26 -19.69 -4.02
N PHE A 139 3.29 -18.55 -3.35
CA PHE A 139 2.09 -17.77 -3.06
C PHE A 139 1.66 -16.99 -4.30
N VAL A 140 0.39 -17.12 -4.69
CA VAL A 140 -0.18 -16.49 -5.88
C VAL A 140 -0.98 -15.26 -5.49
N GLU A 141 -0.68 -14.12 -6.13
CA GLU A 141 -1.21 -12.80 -5.79
C GLU A 141 -1.07 -11.84 -6.98
N ILE A 142 -1.74 -10.69 -6.95
CA ILE A 142 -1.47 -9.62 -7.92
C ILE A 142 -0.09 -8.96 -7.66
N PRO A 143 0.56 -8.40 -8.70
CA PRO A 143 1.81 -7.64 -8.56
C PRO A 143 1.72 -6.55 -7.51
N ALA A 144 2.79 -6.38 -6.73
CA ALA A 144 2.84 -5.43 -5.63
C ALA A 144 4.27 -4.98 -5.35
N GLY A 145 4.40 -3.75 -4.86
CA GLY A 145 5.70 -3.15 -4.58
C GLY A 145 5.71 -2.34 -3.29
N MET A 146 6.85 -2.20 -2.64
CA MET A 146 7.04 -1.29 -1.52
C MET A 146 7.04 0.16 -1.99
N LEU A 147 6.61 1.05 -1.10
CA LEU A 147 6.81 2.48 -1.31
C LEU A 147 8.18 2.86 -0.76
N ASP A 148 9.12 3.10 -1.66
CA ASP A 148 10.39 3.75 -1.34
C ASP A 148 10.19 5.23 -0.94
N ASP A 149 11.28 5.89 -0.53
CA ASP A 149 11.39 7.33 -0.20
C ASP A 149 10.99 8.30 -1.35
N ALA A 150 10.35 7.82 -2.41
CA ALA A 150 9.95 8.63 -3.55
C ALA A 150 8.75 9.53 -3.22
N GLU A 151 8.88 10.82 -3.51
CA GLU A 151 7.88 11.88 -3.25
C GLU A 151 6.50 11.65 -3.90
N THR A 152 6.33 10.63 -4.74
CA THR A 152 5.04 10.32 -5.39
C THR A 152 4.75 8.83 -5.43
N PHE A 153 3.61 8.46 -4.84
CA PHE A 153 3.08 7.10 -4.72
C PHE A 153 3.06 6.30 -6.05
N SER A 154 2.83 6.97 -7.18
CA SER A 154 2.80 6.33 -8.51
C SER A 154 4.17 6.08 -9.15
N GLY A 155 5.26 6.64 -8.62
CA GLY A 155 6.61 6.52 -9.20
C GLY A 155 7.35 5.27 -8.81
N ALA A 156 7.48 5.04 -7.51
CA ALA A 156 8.14 3.85 -6.96
C ALA A 156 7.34 2.60 -7.34
N ALA A 157 6.02 2.65 -7.16
CA ALA A 157 5.08 1.62 -7.58
C ALA A 157 5.26 1.19 -9.05
N ALA A 158 5.21 2.16 -9.98
CA ALA A 158 5.34 1.87 -11.40
C ALA A 158 6.68 1.22 -11.73
N LYS A 159 7.77 1.66 -11.09
CA LYS A 159 9.10 1.09 -11.29
C LYS A 159 9.22 -0.34 -10.76
N GLU A 160 8.72 -0.62 -9.56
CA GLU A 160 8.78 -1.97 -9.01
C GLU A 160 7.93 -2.95 -9.82
N ILE A 161 6.72 -2.54 -10.20
CA ILE A 161 5.85 -3.38 -11.05
C ILE A 161 6.42 -3.52 -12.46
N GLU A 162 7.09 -2.50 -13.01
CA GLU A 162 7.88 -2.61 -14.24
C GLU A 162 8.96 -3.70 -14.14
N GLU A 163 9.66 -3.76 -13.00
CA GLU A 163 10.69 -4.78 -12.74
C GLU A 163 10.09 -6.19 -12.58
N GLU A 164 8.91 -6.32 -11.97
CA GLU A 164 8.21 -7.60 -11.80
C GLU A 164 7.54 -8.10 -13.08
N THR A 165 7.02 -7.21 -13.92
CA THR A 165 6.12 -7.58 -15.03
C THR A 165 6.69 -7.31 -16.42
N GLY A 166 7.69 -6.43 -16.52
CA GLY A 166 8.28 -5.98 -17.79
C GLY A 166 7.44 -4.94 -18.53
N PHE A 167 6.25 -4.59 -18.03
CA PHE A 167 5.40 -3.56 -18.64
C PHE A 167 5.82 -2.18 -18.20
N LYS A 168 6.10 -1.28 -19.15
CA LYS A 168 6.21 0.15 -18.85
C LYS A 168 4.84 0.69 -18.46
N LEU A 169 4.74 1.32 -17.31
CA LEU A 169 3.48 1.80 -16.74
C LEU A 169 3.46 3.33 -16.66
N PRO A 170 2.99 4.03 -17.71
CA PRO A 170 2.84 5.47 -17.65
C PRO A 170 1.84 5.83 -16.55
N ARG A 171 2.24 6.73 -15.64
CA ARG A 171 1.38 7.19 -14.54
C ARG A 171 0.01 7.71 -15.01
N SER A 172 -0.06 8.26 -16.22
CA SER A 172 -1.29 8.73 -16.86
C SER A 172 -2.32 7.62 -17.12
N GLU A 173 -1.87 6.38 -17.23
CA GLU A 173 -2.73 5.21 -17.46
C GLU A 173 -3.22 4.55 -16.16
N LEU A 174 -2.61 4.86 -15.01
CA LEU A 174 -2.93 4.23 -13.73
C LEU A 174 -4.16 4.88 -13.05
N ILE A 175 -5.16 4.08 -12.72
CA ILE A 175 -6.37 4.54 -12.01
C ILE A 175 -6.31 4.07 -10.56
N ASP A 176 -6.34 5.01 -9.60
CA ASP A 176 -6.37 4.68 -8.16
C ASP A 176 -7.78 4.24 -7.75
N LEU A 177 -7.99 2.92 -7.59
CA LEU A 177 -9.28 2.35 -7.21
C LEU A 177 -9.64 2.70 -5.76
N THR A 178 -8.63 2.76 -4.88
CA THR A 178 -8.81 3.11 -3.47
C THR A 178 -9.27 4.57 -3.30
N GLU A 179 -8.63 5.52 -3.99
CA GLU A 179 -9.03 6.92 -4.01
C GLU A 179 -10.44 7.09 -4.58
N LEU A 180 -10.75 6.41 -5.70
CA LEU A 180 -12.09 6.46 -6.30
C LEU A 180 -13.19 5.94 -5.38
N ALA A 181 -12.94 4.84 -4.68
CA ALA A 181 -13.91 4.27 -3.74
C ALA A 181 -14.12 5.16 -2.52
N LEU A 182 -13.07 5.79 -2.01
CA LEU A 182 -13.13 6.62 -0.81
C LEU A 182 -13.76 8.01 -1.05
N LYS A 183 -13.77 8.53 -2.29
CA LYS A 183 -14.41 9.82 -2.63
C LYS A 183 -15.86 9.96 -2.16
N ASN A 184 -16.62 8.86 -2.17
CA ASN A 184 -18.03 8.84 -1.76
C ASN A 184 -18.26 8.04 -0.46
N SER A 185 -17.20 7.76 0.31
CA SER A 185 -17.34 7.08 1.59
C SER A 185 -18.08 7.96 2.58
N LYS A 186 -19.10 7.40 3.23
CA LYS A 186 -19.80 8.06 4.35
C LYS A 186 -18.98 8.00 5.64
N ILE A 187 -18.03 7.08 5.72
CA ILE A 187 -17.09 6.95 6.83
C ILE A 187 -15.85 7.75 6.45
N SER A 188 -15.61 8.86 7.14
CA SER A 188 -14.45 9.72 6.91
C SER A 188 -13.42 9.50 8.00
N GLU A 189 -12.33 8.81 7.66
CA GLU A 189 -11.14 8.70 8.49
C GLU A 189 -10.02 9.51 7.85
N LYS A 190 -9.85 10.75 8.29
CA LYS A 190 -8.99 11.74 7.59
C LYS A 190 -7.50 11.54 7.82
N SER A 191 -7.12 10.86 8.89
CA SER A 191 -5.71 10.63 9.23
C SER A 191 -5.13 9.41 8.51
N LEU A 192 -5.98 8.49 8.06
CA LEU A 192 -5.54 7.28 7.36
C LEU A 192 -5.24 7.58 5.89
N GLN A 193 -4.29 6.84 5.34
CA GLN A 193 -4.01 6.85 3.91
C GLN A 193 -5.22 6.30 3.12
N ASN A 194 -5.42 6.82 1.91
CA ASN A 194 -6.45 6.34 0.98
C ASN A 194 -6.05 4.97 0.41
N ALA A 195 -6.23 3.92 1.21
CA ALA A 195 -5.61 2.63 0.98
C ALA A 195 -6.44 1.49 1.59
N MET A 196 -6.15 0.27 1.15
CA MET A 196 -6.60 -0.94 1.82
C MET A 196 -5.58 -1.34 2.91
N TYR A 197 -6.05 -1.73 4.09
CA TYR A 197 -5.20 -2.19 5.20
C TYR A 197 -5.38 -3.70 5.37
N PRO A 198 -4.35 -4.53 5.11
CA PRO A 198 -4.52 -5.98 5.08
C PRO A 198 -4.67 -6.58 6.47
N SER A 199 -4.00 -6.02 7.48
CA SER A 199 -4.03 -6.53 8.86
C SER A 199 -3.81 -5.41 9.90
N PRO A 200 -4.74 -4.43 10.00
CA PRO A 200 -4.59 -3.24 10.85
C PRO A 200 -4.57 -3.53 12.37
N GLY A 201 -4.81 -4.78 12.78
CA GLY A 201 -4.69 -5.20 14.18
C GLY A 201 -3.25 -5.43 14.65
N GLY A 202 -2.25 -5.40 13.76
CA GLY A 202 -0.86 -5.66 14.12
C GLY A 202 0.20 -5.13 13.16
N SER A 203 -0.17 -4.55 12.02
CA SER A 203 0.75 -3.90 11.09
C SER A 203 0.24 -2.52 10.68
N ASP A 204 1.17 -1.61 10.41
CA ASP A 204 0.89 -0.28 9.86
C ASP A 204 0.70 -0.29 8.34
N GLU A 205 0.90 -1.44 7.68
CA GLU A 205 0.86 -1.53 6.24
C GLU A 205 -0.47 -1.00 5.68
N PHE A 206 -0.34 -0.15 4.69
CA PHE A 206 -1.41 0.33 3.86
C PHE A 206 -1.03 0.10 2.39
N ILE A 207 -2.00 -0.34 1.60
CA ILE A 207 -1.83 -0.74 0.20
C ILE A 207 -2.89 -0.02 -0.63
N PRO A 208 -2.59 1.13 -1.23
CA PRO A 208 -3.47 1.66 -2.24
C PRO A 208 -3.38 0.79 -3.50
N ILE A 209 -4.51 0.67 -4.18
CA ILE A 209 -4.71 -0.31 -5.25
C ILE A 209 -4.97 0.44 -6.54
N PHE A 210 -4.12 0.18 -7.53
CA PHE A 210 -4.28 0.73 -8.87
C PHE A 210 -4.86 -0.28 -9.84
N LEU A 211 -5.55 0.24 -10.84
CA LEU A 211 -5.93 -0.46 -12.06
C LEU A 211 -5.04 0.02 -13.20
N TRP A 212 -4.52 -0.94 -13.95
CA TRP A 212 -3.98 -0.74 -15.29
C TRP A 212 -4.68 -1.72 -16.24
N GLU A 213 -5.34 -1.18 -17.27
CA GLU A 213 -6.11 -1.97 -18.22
C GLU A 213 -5.65 -1.66 -19.65
N LYS A 214 -5.22 -2.69 -20.39
CA LYS A 214 -4.62 -2.53 -21.71
C LYS A 214 -5.14 -3.53 -22.73
N GLU A 215 -5.28 -3.07 -23.95
CA GLU A 215 -5.53 -3.90 -25.12
C GLU A 215 -4.20 -4.28 -25.78
N LEU A 216 -3.93 -5.58 -25.94
CA LEU A 216 -2.66 -6.14 -26.41
C LEU A 216 -2.88 -7.23 -27.47
N ASP A 217 -1.85 -7.53 -28.26
CA ASP A 217 -1.91 -8.69 -29.16
C ASP A 217 -1.92 -10.00 -28.36
N ARG A 218 -2.68 -11.00 -28.80
CA ARG A 218 -2.79 -12.28 -28.06
C ARG A 218 -1.44 -12.92 -27.81
N GLN A 219 -0.55 -12.91 -28.82
CA GLN A 219 0.80 -13.45 -28.68
C GLN A 219 1.59 -12.72 -27.58
N GLU A 220 1.46 -11.40 -27.45
CA GLU A 220 2.13 -10.64 -26.38
C GLU A 220 1.64 -11.08 -25.00
N ILE A 221 0.35 -11.40 -24.86
CA ILE A 221 -0.24 -11.88 -23.61
C ILE A 221 0.22 -13.30 -23.28
N GLU A 222 0.17 -14.21 -24.26
CA GLU A 222 0.62 -15.59 -24.11
C GLU A 222 2.10 -15.67 -23.73
N ASP A 223 2.92 -14.80 -24.31
CA ASP A 223 4.35 -14.71 -24.01
C ASP A 223 4.62 -14.28 -22.55
N LEU A 224 3.67 -13.72 -21.81
CA LEU A 224 3.86 -13.34 -20.40
C LEU A 224 3.87 -14.55 -19.47
N SER A 225 3.08 -15.57 -19.79
CA SER A 225 2.83 -16.69 -18.88
C SER A 225 4.08 -17.55 -18.70
N GLY A 226 4.48 -17.78 -17.45
CA GLY A 226 5.64 -18.60 -17.13
C GLY A 226 6.99 -17.90 -17.28
N LYS A 227 7.03 -16.61 -17.67
CA LYS A 227 8.26 -15.81 -17.60
C LYS A 227 8.71 -15.68 -16.14
N LEU A 228 9.98 -15.99 -15.91
CA LEU A 228 10.66 -15.72 -14.65
C LEU A 228 11.18 -14.29 -14.67
N MET A 229 10.72 -13.48 -13.72
CA MET A 229 11.00 -12.05 -13.59
C MET A 229 11.66 -11.75 -12.23
N GLY A 230 12.00 -10.49 -11.98
CA GLY A 230 12.71 -10.04 -10.77
C GLY A 230 14.23 -10.04 -10.92
N LYS A 231 14.91 -9.21 -10.12
CA LYS A 231 16.37 -9.17 -10.08
C LYS A 231 16.90 -10.43 -9.40
N ARG A 232 17.38 -11.40 -10.19
CA ARG A 232 18.09 -12.59 -9.68
C ARG A 232 19.23 -12.26 -8.70
N MET A 233 19.80 -11.06 -8.77
CA MET A 233 20.85 -10.59 -7.85
C MET A 233 20.35 -10.13 -6.47
N GLN A 234 19.04 -9.91 -6.28
CA GLN A 234 18.42 -9.52 -5.00
C GLN A 234 17.66 -10.67 -4.30
N GLY A 235 17.69 -11.88 -4.87
CA GLY A 235 17.10 -13.08 -4.24
C GLY A 235 15.59 -13.24 -4.42
N GLU A 236 14.93 -12.33 -5.14
CA GLU A 236 13.52 -12.44 -5.49
C GLU A 236 13.31 -13.44 -6.63
N MET A 237 12.51 -14.48 -6.36
CA MET A 237 12.09 -15.47 -7.34
C MET A 237 10.62 -15.23 -7.65
N ILE A 238 10.35 -14.52 -8.74
CA ILE A 238 8.99 -14.14 -9.15
C ILE A 238 8.69 -14.81 -10.48
N LYS A 239 7.59 -15.57 -10.53
CA LYS A 239 7.08 -16.17 -11.77
C LYS A 239 5.78 -15.49 -12.15
N LEU A 240 5.69 -15.02 -13.39
CA LEU A 240 4.45 -14.46 -13.92
C LEU A 240 3.43 -15.57 -14.22
N ARG A 241 2.19 -15.28 -13.87
CA ARG A 241 0.99 -16.05 -14.18
C ARG A 241 -0.02 -15.15 -14.86
N VAL A 242 -0.82 -15.73 -15.74
CA VAL A 242 -1.98 -15.07 -16.34
C VAL A 242 -3.17 -15.98 -16.06
N CYS A 243 -4.25 -15.40 -15.52
CA CYS A 243 -5.49 -16.12 -15.25
C CYS A 243 -6.69 -15.42 -15.89
N ASP A 244 -7.78 -16.15 -16.08
CA ASP A 244 -9.04 -15.56 -16.50
C ASP A 244 -9.58 -14.64 -15.41
N TYR A 245 -10.01 -13.44 -15.78
CA TYR A 245 -10.56 -12.46 -14.83
C TYR A 245 -11.72 -13.04 -14.03
N GLU A 246 -12.56 -13.87 -14.66
CA GLU A 246 -13.73 -14.50 -14.03
C GLU A 246 -13.34 -15.51 -12.93
N ASP A 247 -12.12 -16.01 -12.96
CA ASP A 247 -11.57 -16.94 -11.96
C ASP A 247 -10.65 -16.26 -10.94
N LEU A 248 -10.30 -14.99 -11.13
CA LEU A 248 -9.40 -14.23 -10.24
C LEU A 248 -9.82 -14.33 -8.76
N TRP A 249 -11.12 -14.23 -8.48
CA TRP A 249 -11.62 -14.29 -7.11
C TRP A 249 -11.46 -15.68 -6.47
N ARG A 250 -11.34 -16.75 -7.26
CA ARG A 250 -11.07 -18.11 -6.80
C ARG A 250 -9.57 -18.35 -6.68
N GLU A 251 -8.81 -17.97 -7.69
CA GLU A 251 -7.36 -18.21 -7.75
C GLU A 251 -6.60 -17.34 -6.74
N GLY A 252 -7.01 -16.08 -6.60
CA GLY A 252 -6.44 -15.10 -5.66
C GLY A 252 -7.10 -15.07 -4.29
N ALA A 253 -7.98 -16.03 -3.97
CA ALA A 253 -8.80 -16.00 -2.75
C ALA A 253 -8.00 -15.94 -1.43
N ARG A 254 -6.73 -16.35 -1.45
CA ARG A 254 -5.86 -16.33 -0.28
C ARG A 254 -5.14 -15.00 -0.07
N ASP A 255 -5.15 -14.13 -1.07
CA ASP A 255 -4.43 -12.86 -1.05
C ASP A 255 -5.40 -11.69 -0.86
N ALA A 256 -5.18 -10.94 0.22
CA ALA A 256 -6.09 -9.87 0.62
C ALA A 256 -6.15 -8.75 -0.44
N LYS A 257 -5.00 -8.32 -0.96
CA LYS A 257 -4.94 -7.24 -1.97
C LYS A 257 -5.58 -7.67 -3.30
N THR A 258 -5.44 -8.95 -3.70
CA THR A 258 -6.12 -9.49 -4.89
C THR A 258 -7.64 -9.41 -4.75
N LEU A 259 -8.20 -9.89 -3.62
CA LEU A 259 -9.63 -9.83 -3.38
C LEU A 259 -10.15 -8.40 -3.24
N ALA A 260 -9.41 -7.51 -2.58
CA ALA A 260 -9.78 -6.11 -2.49
C ALA A 260 -9.76 -5.42 -3.86
N ALA A 261 -8.74 -5.68 -4.67
CA ALA A 261 -8.66 -5.11 -6.01
C ALA A 261 -9.82 -5.56 -6.91
N TRP A 262 -10.12 -6.86 -6.90
CA TRP A 262 -11.27 -7.42 -7.59
C TRP A 262 -12.57 -6.77 -7.11
N ALA A 263 -12.81 -6.71 -5.79
CA ALA A 263 -14.03 -6.17 -5.22
C ALA A 263 -14.21 -4.66 -5.48
N LEU A 264 -13.13 -3.88 -5.40
CA LEU A 264 -13.13 -2.45 -5.71
C LEU A 264 -13.42 -2.22 -7.19
N TYR A 265 -12.75 -2.93 -8.08
CA TYR A 265 -12.99 -2.84 -9.53
C TYR A 265 -14.44 -3.20 -9.87
N GLU A 266 -14.95 -4.30 -9.33
CA GLU A 266 -16.34 -4.74 -9.50
C GLU A 266 -17.36 -3.70 -8.97
N GLY A 267 -17.15 -3.21 -7.75
CA GLY A 267 -18.01 -2.19 -7.15
C GLY A 267 -18.03 -0.87 -7.93
N LEU A 268 -16.86 -0.39 -8.33
CA LEU A 268 -16.71 0.85 -9.09
C LEU A 268 -17.25 0.72 -10.52
N ASN A 269 -17.09 -0.44 -11.16
CA ASN A 269 -17.68 -0.74 -12.47
C ASN A 269 -19.20 -0.77 -12.42
N ARG A 270 -19.81 -1.45 -11.43
CA ARG A 270 -21.27 -1.46 -11.26
C ARG A 270 -21.83 -0.05 -11.03
N ALA A 271 -21.04 0.83 -10.40
CA ALA A 271 -21.38 2.23 -10.24
C ALA A 271 -21.07 3.11 -11.47
N GLY A 272 -20.48 2.55 -12.54
CA GLY A 272 -20.10 3.26 -13.77
C GLY A 272 -18.90 4.21 -13.62
N ILE A 273 -18.17 4.14 -12.51
CA ILE A 273 -17.12 5.11 -12.15
C ILE A 273 -15.83 4.85 -12.95
N VAL A 274 -15.41 3.59 -13.09
CA VAL A 274 -14.19 3.22 -13.82
C VAL A 274 -14.29 3.65 -15.29
N GLN A 275 -15.42 3.41 -15.93
CA GLN A 275 -15.69 3.73 -17.34
C GLN A 275 -15.69 5.25 -17.54
N ALA A 276 -16.30 6.00 -16.62
CA ALA A 276 -16.26 7.45 -16.64
C ALA A 276 -14.82 7.99 -16.51
N GLU A 277 -14.00 7.41 -15.63
CA GLU A 277 -12.61 7.81 -15.44
C GLU A 277 -11.73 7.44 -16.65
N LEU A 278 -11.91 6.25 -17.23
CA LEU A 278 -11.25 5.84 -18.48
C LEU A 278 -11.59 6.78 -19.64
N MET A 279 -12.88 7.13 -19.80
CA MET A 279 -13.31 8.09 -20.84
C MET A 279 -12.71 9.48 -20.63
N LYS A 280 -12.68 9.96 -19.38
CA LYS A 280 -12.08 11.26 -19.03
C LYS A 280 -10.59 11.29 -19.38
N ARG A 281 -9.86 10.21 -19.11
CA ARG A 281 -8.43 10.10 -19.41
C ARG A 281 -8.14 10.00 -20.91
N ARG A 282 -8.93 9.24 -21.66
CA ARG A 282 -8.84 9.19 -23.13
C ARG A 282 -9.03 10.57 -23.76
N LYS A 283 -10.02 11.33 -23.30
CA LYS A 283 -10.24 12.72 -23.75
C LYS A 283 -9.03 13.60 -23.47
N LYS A 284 -8.49 13.56 -22.24
CA LYS A 284 -7.32 14.36 -21.84
C LYS A 284 -6.07 14.02 -22.67
N SER A 285 -5.85 12.74 -22.98
CA SER A 285 -4.75 12.30 -23.85
C SER A 285 -4.91 12.85 -25.27
N ALA A 286 -6.11 12.80 -25.84
CA ALA A 286 -6.39 13.32 -27.18
C ALA A 286 -6.22 14.86 -27.27
N THR A 287 -6.58 15.61 -26.23
CA THR A 287 -6.37 17.07 -26.20
C THR A 287 -4.89 17.45 -26.13
N PHE A 288 -4.06 16.66 -25.43
CA PHE A 288 -2.61 16.86 -25.39
C PHE A 288 -1.97 16.63 -26.77
N SER A 289 -2.37 15.55 -27.46
CA SER A 289 -1.88 15.23 -28.81
C SER A 289 -2.22 16.29 -29.86
N LEU A 290 -3.35 17.00 -29.69
CA LEU A 290 -3.76 18.09 -30.59
C LEU A 290 -2.98 19.39 -30.35
N ASN A 291 -2.58 19.67 -29.10
CA ASN A 291 -1.81 20.87 -28.76
C ASN A 291 -0.32 20.75 -29.11
N ASP A 292 0.26 19.54 -29.02
CA ASP A 292 1.65 19.29 -29.42
C ASP A 292 1.84 19.30 -30.96
N GLY A 293 0.75 19.17 -31.72
CA GLY A 293 0.74 19.31 -33.18
C GLY A 293 0.59 20.75 -33.69
N ALA A 294 0.29 21.71 -32.81
CA ALA A 294 0.01 23.10 -33.19
C ALA A 294 1.22 24.05 -33.09
N THR A 295 2.38 23.57 -32.63
CA THR A 295 3.64 24.36 -32.54
C THR A 295 4.64 24.04 -33.64
N ALA A 296 4.22 23.37 -34.71
CA ALA A 296 5.06 23.09 -35.88
C ALA A 296 4.42 23.68 -37.15
N VAL A 297 4.34 25.01 -37.23
CA VAL A 297 4.25 25.77 -38.49
C VAL A 297 5.05 27.06 -38.35
#